data_AF-A0A1L5KMX1-F1
#
_entry.id   AF-A0A1L5KMX1-F1
#
_cell.length_a   1.000
_cell.length_b   1.000
_cell.length_c   1.000
_cell.angle_alpha   90.00
_cell.angle_beta   90.00
_cell.angle_gamma   90.00
#
_symmetry.space_group_name_H-M   'P 1'
#
loop_
_entity.id
_entity.type
_entity.pdbx_description
1 polymer ?
#
loop_
_entity_poly.entity_id
_entity_poly.type
_entity_poly.pdbx_seq_one_letter_code
_entity_poly.pdbx_strand_id
1 'polypeptide(L)'
;MGVAAHWAYKEHGETSTTAQIRAQRWMQSLLELQQSAGSSFEFIESVKSDLFPDEIYVFTPEGRIVELPAGATPVDFAYAVHTDIGHACVGA
;
A
#
# COMPACT_ATOMS: atom_id res chain seq x y z
N MET A 1 -7.30 4.28 -21.57
CA MET A 1 -5.97 3.66 -21.45
C MET A 1 -5.28 4.31 -20.26
N GLY A 2 -5.55 3.75 -19.07
CA GLY A 2 -5.33 4.41 -17.79
C GLY A 2 -4.03 3.98 -17.10
N VAL A 3 -3.66 4.74 -16.07
CA VAL A 3 -2.45 4.62 -15.24
C VAL A 3 -2.22 3.18 -14.73
N ALA A 4 -3.29 2.40 -14.52
CA ALA A 4 -3.22 1.01 -14.09
C ALA A 4 -2.60 0.05 -15.14
N ALA A 5 -2.77 0.31 -16.44
CA ALA A 5 -2.22 -0.55 -17.50
C ALA A 5 -0.69 -0.45 -17.59
N HIS A 6 -0.11 0.64 -17.08
CA HIS A 6 1.33 0.87 -17.15
C HIS A 6 2.11 0.26 -15.95
N TRP A 7 1.44 -0.16 -14.88
CA TRP A 7 2.10 -0.78 -13.73
C TRP A 7 2.30 -2.29 -13.85
N ALA A 8 1.40 -3.00 -14.55
CA ALA A 8 1.54 -4.45 -14.77
C ALA A 8 2.72 -4.85 -15.67
N TYR A 9 3.37 -3.89 -16.36
CA TYR A 9 4.44 -4.20 -17.33
C TYR A 9 5.86 -4.23 -16.74
N LYS A 10 6.07 -3.76 -15.51
CA LYS A 10 7.41 -3.82 -14.85
C LYS A 10 7.70 -5.17 -14.17
N GLU A 11 6.89 -6.19 -14.42
CA GLU A 11 7.05 -7.53 -13.85
C GLU A 11 7.66 -8.50 -14.87
N HIS A 12 8.96 -8.38 -15.11
CA HIS A 12 9.75 -9.42 -15.78
C HIS A 12 11.02 -9.71 -14.98
N GLY A 13 10.91 -10.04 -13.69
CA GLY A 13 12.11 -10.45 -12.97
C GLY A 13 12.00 -11.01 -11.56
N GLU A 14 11.09 -10.54 -10.70
CA GLU A 14 11.18 -10.87 -9.28
C GLU A 14 9.86 -11.34 -8.71
N THR A 15 9.89 -12.52 -8.09
CA THR A 15 8.81 -13.13 -7.31
C THR A 15 8.08 -12.08 -6.47
N SER A 16 6.83 -11.78 -6.81
CA SER A 16 5.98 -10.87 -6.04
C SER A 16 6.03 -11.24 -4.55
N THR A 17 6.51 -10.33 -3.69
CA THR A 17 6.60 -10.61 -2.25
C THR A 17 5.20 -10.58 -1.61
N THR A 18 5.06 -11.16 -0.42
CA THR A 18 3.76 -11.26 0.27
C THR A 18 3.08 -9.91 0.47
N ALA A 19 3.86 -8.84 0.67
CA ALA A 19 3.34 -7.48 0.80
C ALA A 19 2.70 -6.97 -0.50
N GLN A 20 3.27 -7.28 -1.67
CA GLN A 20 2.68 -6.94 -2.97
C GLN A 20 1.35 -7.64 -3.17
N ILE A 21 1.27 -8.94 -2.82
CA ILE A 21 0.03 -9.71 -2.92
C ILE A 21 -1.05 -9.13 -2.00
N ARG A 22 -0.69 -8.74 -0.75
CA ARG A 22 -1.63 -8.10 0.19
C ARG A 22 -2.11 -6.73 -0.29
N ALA A 23 -1.21 -5.88 -0.77
CA ALA A 23 -1.57 -4.58 -1.32
C ALA A 23 -2.49 -4.70 -2.56
N GLN A 24 -2.24 -5.68 -3.43
CA GLN A 24 -3.10 -5.99 -4.57
C GLN A 24 -4.51 -6.42 -4.13
N ARG A 25 -4.61 -7.27 -3.10
CA ARG A 25 -5.91 -7.69 -2.55
C ARG A 25 -6.67 -6.51 -1.95
N TRP A 26 -6.01 -5.67 -1.15
CA TRP A 26 -6.63 -4.47 -0.59
C TRP A 26 -7.18 -3.55 -1.70
N MET A 27 -6.40 -3.33 -2.77
CA MET A 27 -6.84 -2.53 -3.91
C MET A 27 -8.02 -3.16 -4.67
N GLN A 28 -8.05 -4.49 -4.81
CA GLN A 28 -9.20 -5.19 -5.39
C GLN A 28 -10.46 -5.03 -4.53
N SER A 29 -10.35 -5.18 -3.21
CA SER A 29 -11.47 -5.00 -2.28
C SER A 29 -12.04 -3.57 -2.35
N LEU A 30 -11.19 -2.55 -2.48
CA LEU A 30 -11.63 -1.17 -2.69
C LEU A 30 -12.45 -0.99 -3.98
N LEU A 31 -12.04 -1.64 -5.08
CA LEU A 31 -12.75 -1.57 -6.36
C LEU A 31 -14.09 -2.31 -6.31
N GLU A 32 -14.17 -3.43 -5.59
CA GLU A 32 -15.40 -4.19 -5.38
C GLU A 32 -16.41 -3.41 -4.52
N LEU A 33 -15.94 -2.72 -3.48
CA LEU A 33 -16.75 -1.81 -2.66
C LEU A 33 -17.38 -0.68 -3.49
N GLN A 34 -16.62 -0.12 -4.44
CA GLN A 34 -17.13 0.92 -5.35
C GLN A 34 -18.25 0.38 -6.25
N GLN A 35 -18.14 -0.87 -6.72
CA GLN A 35 -19.11 -1.48 -7.64
C GLN A 35 -20.39 -1.97 -6.93
N SER A 36 -20.28 -2.32 -5.65
CA SER A 36 -21.38 -2.90 -4.86
C SER A 36 -22.20 -1.88 -4.07
N ALA A 37 -21.72 -0.64 -3.92
CA ALA A 37 -22.43 0.39 -3.17
C ALA A 37 -23.70 0.87 -3.89
N GLY A 38 -24.87 0.56 -3.30
CA GLY A 38 -26.18 1.03 -3.77
C GLY A 38 -26.44 2.52 -3.51
N SER A 39 -25.71 3.14 -2.58
CA SER A 39 -25.70 4.57 -2.33
C SER A 39 -24.30 5.07 -1.92
N SER A 40 -23.98 6.33 -2.24
CA SER A 40 -22.68 6.94 -1.86
C SER A 40 -22.47 7.03 -0.34
N PHE A 41 -23.54 6.93 0.47
CA PHE A 41 -23.45 7.00 1.92
C PHE A 41 -23.02 5.66 2.54
N GLU A 42 -23.63 4.55 2.13
CA GLU A 42 -23.21 3.20 2.55
C GLU A 42 -21.79 2.88 2.10
N PHE A 43 -21.39 3.38 0.91
CA PHE A 43 -19.99 3.36 0.47
C PHE A 43 -19.07 4.07 1.45
N ILE A 44 -19.37 5.31 1.84
CA ILE A 44 -18.51 6.10 2.73
C ILE A 44 -18.41 5.45 4.12
N GLU A 45 -19.46 4.80 4.61
CA GLU A 45 -19.46 4.14 5.91
C GLU A 45 -18.65 2.83 5.91
N SER A 46 -18.82 1.97 4.91
CA SER A 46 -18.00 0.76 4.75
C SER A 46 -16.53 1.09 4.47
N VAL A 47 -16.30 2.08 3.61
CA VAL A 47 -14.97 2.60 3.32
C VAL A 47 -14.35 3.21 4.57
N LYS A 48 -15.05 3.96 5.42
CA LYS A 48 -14.49 4.44 6.70
C LYS A 48 -14.08 3.30 7.64
N SER A 49 -14.81 2.19 7.66
CA SER A 49 -14.46 1.03 8.46
C SER A 49 -13.23 0.29 7.91
N ASP A 50 -13.07 0.23 6.59
CA ASP A 50 -11.95 -0.43 5.91
C ASP A 50 -10.75 0.51 5.59
N LEU A 51 -10.92 1.84 5.74
CA LEU A 51 -9.91 2.88 5.48
C LEU A 51 -8.94 3.10 6.62
N PHE A 52 -9.20 2.52 7.78
CA PHE A 52 -8.21 2.44 8.86
C PHE A 52 -7.74 0.99 8.98
N PRO A 53 -7.07 0.43 7.95
CA PRO A 53 -6.28 -0.76 8.21
C PRO A 53 -5.29 -0.38 9.32
N ASP A 54 -5.08 -1.29 10.27
CA ASP A 54 -4.03 -1.14 11.30
C ASP A 54 -2.61 -1.08 10.67
N GLU A 55 -2.51 -1.10 9.34
CA GLU A 55 -1.30 -1.17 8.52
C GLU A 55 -1.39 -0.25 7.30
N ILE A 56 -0.29 0.43 6.96
CA ILE A 56 -0.06 1.21 5.75
C ILE A 56 0.99 0.51 4.86
N TYR A 57 0.92 0.76 3.56
CA TYR A 57 1.82 0.16 2.57
C TYR A 57 2.61 1.26 1.86
N VAL A 58 3.94 1.21 1.97
CA VAL A 58 4.87 2.22 1.43
C VAL A 58 5.68 1.64 0.28
N PHE A 59 5.78 2.37 -0.83
CA PHE A 59 6.61 1.98 -1.96
C PHE A 59 8.05 2.47 -1.77
N THR A 60 9.02 1.57 -1.93
CA THR A 60 10.42 1.96 -2.07
C THR A 60 10.69 2.48 -3.50
N PRO A 61 11.74 3.29 -3.73
CA PRO A 61 12.12 3.74 -5.08
C PRO A 61 12.38 2.58 -6.07
N GLU A 62 12.82 1.42 -5.56
CA GLU A 62 13.05 0.20 -6.32
C GLU A 62 11.74 -0.56 -6.67
N GLY A 63 10.58 -0.07 -6.21
CA GLY A 63 9.27 -0.66 -6.49
C GLY A 63 8.86 -1.78 -5.54
N ARG A 64 9.60 -1.99 -4.43
CA ARG A 64 9.19 -2.91 -3.37
C ARG A 64 8.11 -2.26 -2.50
N ILE A 65 7.22 -3.07 -1.93
CA ILE A 65 6.23 -2.60 -0.96
C ILE A 65 6.68 -3.03 0.43
N VAL A 66 6.69 -2.08 1.36
CA VAL A 66 6.94 -2.29 2.79
C VAL A 66 5.65 -2.02 3.54
N GLU A 67 5.25 -2.97 4.37
CA GLU A 67 4.08 -2.86 5.25
C GLU A 67 4.53 -2.34 6.61
N LEU A 68 3.81 -1.34 7.13
CA LEU A 68 4.08 -0.71 8.42
C LEU A 68 2.77 -0.54 9.18
N PRO A 69 2.77 -0.47 10.52
CA PRO A 69 1.57 -0.15 11.26
C PRO A 69 1.04 1.26 10.91
N ALA A 70 -0.27 1.44 11.02
CA ALA A 70 -0.90 2.74 10.86
C ALA A 70 -0.31 3.76 11.84
N GLY A 71 -0.02 4.96 11.33
CA GLY A 71 0.66 6.00 12.10
C GLY A 71 2.19 5.87 12.13
N ALA A 72 2.79 4.90 11.44
CA ALA A 72 4.23 4.83 11.26
C ALA A 72 4.79 6.09 10.58
N THR A 73 5.95 6.52 11.03
CA THR A 73 6.67 7.69 10.55
C THR A 73 7.65 7.33 9.43
N PRO A 74 8.17 8.31 8.66
CA PRO A 74 9.21 8.01 7.68
C PRO A 74 10.50 7.44 8.30
N VAL A 75 10.76 7.72 9.59
CA VAL A 75 11.88 7.11 10.33
C VAL A 75 11.60 5.62 10.55
N ASP A 76 10.38 5.23 10.92
CA ASP A 76 10.00 3.82 11.07
C ASP A 76 10.14 3.06 9.74
N PHE A 77 9.77 3.70 8.62
CA PHE A 77 10.03 3.16 7.29
C PHE A 77 11.53 2.97 7.03
N ALA A 78 12.37 3.95 7.36
CA ALA A 78 13.83 3.84 7.20
C ALA A 78 14.40 2.64 7.99
N TYR A 79 13.95 2.42 9.22
CA TYR A 79 14.33 1.24 10.02
C TYR A 79 13.79 -0.06 9.46
N ALA A 80 12.58 -0.07 8.90
CA ALA A 80 12.01 -1.25 8.25
C ALA A 80 12.76 -1.63 6.97
N VAL A 81 13.36 -0.65 6.28
CA VAL A 81 14.24 -0.91 5.12
C VAL A 81 15.59 -1.46 5.58
N HIS A 82 16.27 -0.79 6.52
CA HIS A 82 17.51 -1.27 7.14
C HIS A 82 17.89 -0.42 8.36
N THR A 83 18.46 -1.05 9.40
CA THR A 83 18.90 -0.35 10.62
C THR A 83 19.89 0.79 10.33
N ASP A 84 20.88 0.58 9.46
CA ASP A 84 21.85 1.62 9.10
C ASP A 84 21.21 2.79 8.34
N ILE A 85 20.13 2.56 7.58
CA ILE A 85 19.39 3.62 6.89
C ILE A 85 18.57 4.41 7.92
N GLY A 86 17.94 3.73 8.88
CA GLY A 86 17.28 4.37 10.02
C GLY A 86 18.22 5.26 10.83
N HIS A 87 19.43 4.77 11.14
CA HIS A 87 20.45 5.54 11.85
C HIS A 87 21.01 6.72 11.04
N ALA A 88 21.10 6.59 9.72
CA ALA A 88 21.55 7.66 8.82
C ALA A 88 20.42 8.60 8.35
N CYS A 89 19.18 8.41 8.83
CA CYS A 89 18.04 9.23 8.44
C CYS A 89 18.22 10.67 8.96
N VAL A 90 18.41 11.61 8.04
CA VAL A 90 18.62 13.04 8.35
C VAL A 90 17.42 13.92 8.01
N GLY A 91 16.41 13.36 7.35
CA GLY A 91 15.21 14.08 6.92
C GLY A 91 14.12 13.11 6.47
N ALA A 92 12.87 13.55 6.63
CA ALA A 92 11.65 12.78 6.49
C ALA A 92 10.53 13.67 5.92
#